data_AF-A0A4Q9HCZ4-F1
#
_entry.id   AF-A0A4Q9HCZ4-F1
#
_cell.length_a   1.000
_cell.length_b   1.000
_cell.length_c   1.000
_cell.angle_alpha   90.00
_cell.angle_beta   90.00
_cell.angle_gamma   90.00
#
_symmetry.space_group_name_H-M   'P 1'
#
loop_
_entity.id
_entity.type
_entity.pdbx_description
1 polymer ?
#
loop_
_entity_poly.entity_id
_entity_poly.type
_entity_poly.pdbx_seq_one_letter_code
_entity_poly.pdbx_strand_id
1 'polypeptide(L)'
;MSNIELTEVTLKMILDAGILKPGTRLFASTHPNVNALLTGDGKINIDFDGQIRTFDFLSGAARSLTNLSLNGWKFWSVEIDNEWKEVSYLRELFIKAHTSF
;
A
#
# COMPACT_ATOMS: atom_id res chain seq x y z
N MET A 1 13.07 20.39 12.55
CA MET A 1 12.69 19.06 12.03
C MET A 1 11.23 19.12 11.64
N SER A 2 10.88 18.61 10.46
CA SER A 2 9.52 18.65 9.92
C SER A 2 8.67 17.54 10.55
N ASN A 3 7.51 17.91 11.09
CA ASN A 3 6.49 16.96 11.53
C ASN A 3 5.93 16.28 10.27
N ILE A 4 6.20 14.99 10.06
CA ILE A 4 5.66 14.27 8.88
C ILE A 4 4.18 14.01 9.13
N GLU A 5 3.33 14.64 8.32
CA GLU A 5 1.88 14.41 8.39
C GLU A 5 1.52 13.12 7.67
N LEU A 6 0.41 12.49 8.07
CA LEU A 6 -0.08 11.26 7.43
C LEU A 6 -0.10 11.44 5.91
N THR A 7 -0.74 12.50 5.41
CA THR A 7 -0.97 12.79 3.99
C THR A 7 0.30 12.84 3.13
N GLU A 8 1.46 13.05 3.72
CA GLU A 8 2.74 13.18 3.01
C GLU A 8 3.44 11.82 2.81
N VAL A 9 3.09 10.80 3.59
CA VAL A 9 3.71 9.48 3.48
C VAL A 9 3.27 8.79 2.18
N THR A 10 4.26 8.35 1.41
CA THR A 10 4.08 7.55 0.18
C THR A 10 4.47 6.10 0.40
N LEU A 11 4.03 5.20 -0.50
CA LEU A 11 4.48 3.81 -0.51
C LEU A 11 5.99 3.68 -0.72
N LYS A 12 6.59 4.57 -1.53
CA LYS A 12 8.04 4.61 -1.71
C LYS A 12 8.78 4.86 -0.40
N MET A 13 8.29 5.76 0.45
CA MET A 13 8.90 6.00 1.77
C MET A 13 8.83 4.76 2.67
N ILE A 14 7.72 4.02 2.63
CA ILE A 14 7.56 2.76 3.39
C ILE A 14 8.53 1.68 2.88
N LEU A 15 8.75 1.61 1.57
CA LEU A 15 9.75 0.73 0.94
C LEU A 15 11.18 1.11 1.31
N ASP A 16 11.52 2.40 1.19
CA ASP A 16 12.86 2.93 1.48
C ASP A 16 13.22 2.75 2.97
N ALA A 17 12.23 2.76 3.86
CA ALA A 17 12.37 2.44 5.29
C ALA A 17 12.49 0.93 5.59
N GLY A 18 12.33 0.06 4.58
CA GLY A 18 12.41 -1.40 4.73
C GLY A 18 11.22 -2.04 5.45
N ILE A 19 10.14 -1.29 5.71
CA ILE A 19 8.91 -1.79 6.34
C ILE A 19 8.18 -2.74 5.38
N LEU A 20 8.16 -2.39 4.10
CA LEU A 20 7.72 -3.27 3.01
C LEU A 20 8.88 -3.49 2.04
N LYS A 21 8.74 -4.50 1.17
CA LYS A 21 9.73 -4.80 0.13
C LYS A 21 9.11 -4.72 -1.26
N PRO A 22 9.90 -4.40 -2.30
CA PRO A 22 9.44 -4.56 -3.67
C PRO A 22 8.97 -6.00 -3.92
N GLY A 23 7.87 -6.16 -4.64
CA GLY A 23 7.22 -7.44 -4.87
C GLY A 23 6.26 -7.87 -3.74
N THR A 24 6.12 -7.10 -2.65
CA THR A 24 5.10 -7.39 -1.63
C THR A 24 3.72 -7.45 -2.27
N ARG A 25 2.98 -8.53 -1.98
CA ARG A 25 1.60 -8.69 -2.42
C ARG A 25 0.66 -7.86 -1.55
N LEU A 26 -0.21 -7.10 -2.21
CA LEU A 26 -1.30 -6.36 -1.60
C LEU A 26 -2.59 -7.15 -1.78
N PHE A 27 -3.40 -7.20 -0.73
CA PHE A 27 -4.63 -7.95 -0.69
C PHE A 27 -5.79 -7.00 -0.43
N ALA A 28 -6.83 -7.13 -1.25
CA ALA A 28 -8.10 -6.46 -1.04
C ALA A 28 -9.07 -7.48 -0.44
N SER A 29 -9.56 -7.24 0.78
CA SER A 29 -10.47 -8.18 1.47
C SER A 29 -11.74 -8.48 0.66
N THR A 30 -12.20 -7.51 -0.12
CA THR A 30 -13.37 -7.61 -1.01
C THR A 30 -13.08 -8.30 -2.34
N HIS A 31 -11.80 -8.49 -2.70
CA HIS A 31 -11.36 -9.03 -3.99
C HIS A 31 -10.20 -10.01 -3.78
N PRO A 32 -10.45 -11.18 -3.13
CA PRO A 32 -9.39 -12.11 -2.72
C PRO A 32 -8.60 -12.73 -3.88
N ASN A 33 -9.14 -12.69 -5.10
CA ASN A 33 -8.51 -13.26 -6.29
C ASN A 33 -7.59 -12.26 -7.04
N VAL A 34 -7.47 -11.02 -6.56
CA VAL A 34 -6.66 -10.00 -7.22
C VAL A 34 -5.18 -10.16 -6.89
N ASN A 35 -4.34 -10.24 -7.93
CA ASN A 35 -2.89 -10.22 -7.81
C ASN A 35 -2.39 -8.77 -7.89
N ALA A 36 -2.36 -8.07 -6.75
CA ALA A 36 -1.75 -6.75 -6.64
C ALA A 36 -0.34 -6.84 -6.05
N LEU A 37 0.65 -6.20 -6.68
CA LEU A 37 2.06 -6.22 -6.28
C LEU A 37 2.60 -4.80 -6.15
N LEU A 38 3.35 -4.56 -5.09
CA LEU A 38 4.07 -3.32 -4.86
C LEU A 38 5.36 -3.29 -5.69
N THR A 39 5.56 -2.28 -6.52
CA THR A 39 6.79 -2.12 -7.33
C THR A 39 7.89 -1.43 -6.50
N GLY A 40 9.13 -1.50 -6.97
CA GLY A 40 10.27 -0.89 -6.26
C GLY A 40 10.26 0.65 -6.20
N ASP A 41 9.52 1.29 -7.10
CA ASP A 41 9.30 2.74 -7.12
C ASP A 41 8.05 3.18 -6.34
N GLY A 42 7.39 2.26 -5.62
CA GLY A 42 6.24 2.57 -4.77
C GLY A 42 4.90 2.66 -5.50
N LYS A 43 4.80 2.06 -6.69
CA LYS A 43 3.55 1.93 -7.46
C LYS A 43 2.90 0.56 -7.21
N ILE A 44 1.66 0.42 -7.66
CA ILE A 44 0.91 -0.83 -7.52
C ILE A 44 0.66 -1.40 -8.92
N ASN A 45 1.12 -2.62 -9.16
CA ASN A 45 0.75 -3.39 -10.33
C ASN A 45 -0.41 -4.31 -9.99
N ILE A 46 -1.50 -4.25 -10.75
CA ILE A 46 -2.61 -5.18 -10.65
C ILE A 46 -2.72 -5.95 -11.96
N ASP A 47 -2.79 -7.27 -11.87
CA ASP A 47 -3.11 -8.13 -13.00
C ASP A 47 -4.63 -8.24 -13.20
N PHE A 48 -5.09 -7.81 -14.37
CA PHE A 48 -6.46 -8.00 -14.86
C PHE A 48 -6.43 -8.95 -16.04
N ASP A 49 -6.68 -10.24 -15.79
CA ASP A 49 -6.77 -11.29 -16.81
C ASP A 49 -5.56 -11.34 -17.76
N GLY A 50 -4.35 -11.23 -17.20
CA GLY A 50 -3.07 -11.24 -17.93
C GLY A 50 -2.60 -9.86 -18.38
N GLN A 51 -3.36 -8.80 -18.11
CA GLN A 51 -2.95 -7.42 -18.39
C GLN A 51 -2.57 -6.69 -17.11
N ILE A 52 -1.30 -6.32 -17.00
CA ILE A 52 -0.80 -5.54 -15.87
C ILE A 52 -1.19 -4.07 -16.04
N ARG A 53 -1.88 -3.52 -15.05
CA ARG A 53 -2.13 -2.08 -14.91
C ARG A 53 -1.35 -1.53 -13.72
N THR A 54 -0.70 -0.39 -13.91
CA THR A 54 0.11 0.27 -12.89
C THR A 54 -0.59 1.51 -12.36
N PHE A 55 -0.56 1.68 -11.04
CA PHE A 55 -1.19 2.80 -10.33
C PHE A 55 -0.19 3.48 -9.39
N ASP A 56 -0.15 4.82 -9.44
CA ASP A 56 0.71 5.60 -8.54
C ASP A 56 0.14 5.71 -7.11
N PHE A 57 -1.16 5.46 -6.93
CA PHE A 57 -1.86 5.65 -5.67
C PHE A 57 -2.74 4.46 -5.28
N LEU A 58 -2.73 4.09 -3.99
CA LEU A 58 -3.56 3.03 -3.40
C LEU A 58 -5.06 3.23 -3.66
N SER A 59 -5.54 4.47 -3.61
CA SER A 59 -6.95 4.80 -3.86
C SER A 59 -7.32 4.63 -5.34
N GLY A 60 -6.43 4.97 -6.28
CA GLY A 60 -6.63 4.74 -7.71
C GLY A 60 -6.70 3.25 -8.04
N ALA A 61 -5.79 2.47 -7.44
CA ALA A 61 -5.78 1.02 -7.53
C ALA A 61 -7.09 0.42 -6.97
N ALA A 62 -7.53 0.82 -5.78
CA ALA A 62 -8.78 0.35 -5.17
C ALA A 62 -10.02 0.72 -6.00
N ARG A 63 -10.06 1.94 -6.53
CA ARG A 63 -11.15 2.40 -7.40
C ARG A 63 -11.22 1.58 -8.69
N SER A 64 -10.08 1.15 -9.24
CA SER A 64 -10.07 0.32 -10.44
C SER A 64 -10.75 -1.05 -10.26
N LEU A 65 -10.79 -1.56 -9.02
CA LEU A 65 -11.47 -2.80 -8.66
C LEU A 65 -12.95 -2.59 -8.32
N THR A 66 -13.25 -1.52 -7.59
CA THR A 66 -14.56 -1.33 -6.95
C THR A 66 -15.48 -0.36 -7.67
N ASN A 67 -14.92 0.51 -8.53
CA ASN A 67 -15.58 1.70 -9.06
C ASN A 67 -16.07 2.70 -7.97
N LEU A 68 -15.55 2.60 -6.74
CA LEU A 68 -15.90 3.47 -5.61
C LEU A 68 -14.73 4.37 -5.20
N SER A 69 -15.04 5.51 -4.57
CA SER A 69 -14.04 6.34 -3.90
C SER A 69 -13.79 5.82 -2.50
N LEU A 70 -12.66 5.14 -2.29
CA LEU A 70 -12.31 4.47 -1.03
C LEU A 70 -11.01 5.03 -0.45
N ASN A 71 -10.87 4.88 0.87
CA ASN A 71 -9.58 5.11 1.51
C ASN A 71 -8.62 3.97 1.16
N GLY A 72 -7.76 4.20 0.17
CA GLY A 72 -6.79 3.22 -0.31
C GLY A 72 -5.89 2.65 0.80
N TRP A 73 -5.50 3.44 1.79
CA TRP A 73 -4.63 2.98 2.87
C TRP A 73 -5.27 1.90 3.75
N LYS A 74 -6.60 1.95 3.91
CA LYS A 74 -7.37 0.94 4.67
C LYS A 74 -7.90 -0.19 3.80
N PHE A 75 -7.97 0.03 2.49
CA PHE A 75 -8.51 -0.96 1.55
C PHE A 75 -7.54 -2.13 1.32
N TRP A 76 -6.24 -1.86 1.38
CA TRP A 76 -5.20 -2.83 1.15
C TRP A 76 -4.61 -3.35 2.45
N SER A 77 -4.36 -4.66 2.48
CA SER A 77 -3.62 -5.34 3.53
C SER A 77 -2.44 -6.11 2.96
N VAL A 78 -1.47 -6.40 3.81
CA VAL A 78 -0.34 -7.29 3.54
C VAL A 78 -0.31 -8.40 4.58
N GLU A 79 0.23 -9.54 4.20
CA GLU A 79 0.55 -10.61 5.14
C GLU A 79 2.00 -10.46 5.58
N ILE A 80 2.24 -10.28 6.88
CA ILE A 80 3.56 -10.21 7.50
C ILE A 80 3.53 -11.15 8.70
N ASP A 81 4.46 -12.11 8.75
CA ASP A 81 4.58 -13.08 9.84
C ASP A 81 3.26 -13.81 10.16
N ASN A 82 2.51 -14.22 9.12
CA ASN A 82 1.19 -14.84 9.19
C ASN A 82 0.08 -13.97 9.79
N GLU A 83 0.31 -12.66 9.92
CA GLU A 83 -0.69 -11.69 10.33
C GLU A 83 -1.06 -10.73 9.20
N TRP A 84 -2.35 -10.47 9.06
CA TRP A 84 -2.87 -9.47 8.15
C TRP A 84 -2.73 -8.08 8.77
N LYS A 85 -1.97 -7.22 8.11
CA LYS A 85 -1.80 -5.80 8.50
C LYS A 85 -2.33 -4.90 7.40
N GLU A 86 -3.19 -3.95 7.75
CA GLU A 86 -3.56 -2.88 6.83
C GLU A 86 -2.33 -2.03 6.47
N VAL A 87 -2.27 -1.53 5.24
CA VAL A 87 -1.20 -0.61 4.82
C VAL A 87 -1.27 0.71 5.64
N SER A 88 -2.46 1.08 6.13
CA SER A 88 -2.69 2.20 7.05
C SER A 88 -1.86 2.07 8.33
N TYR A 89 -1.84 0.89 8.94
CA TYR A 89 -1.08 0.59 10.15
C TYR A 89 0.43 0.73 9.90
N LEU A 90 0.91 0.25 8.75
CA LEU A 90 2.33 0.37 8.37
C LEU A 90 2.75 1.82 8.15
N ARG A 91 1.85 2.64 7.59
CA ARG A 91 2.04 4.08 7.44
C ARG A 91 2.20 4.76 8.80
N GLU A 92 1.40 4.37 9.79
CA GLU A 92 1.51 4.90 11.16
C GLU A 92 2.81 4.48 11.84
N LEU A 93 3.27 3.23 11.63
CA LEU A 93 4.58 2.78 12.12
C LEU A 93 5.73 3.62 11.54
N PHE A 94 5.68 3.91 10.24
CA PHE A 94 6.66 4.78 9.59
C PHE A 94 6.72 6.15 10.29
N ILE A 95 5.57 6.80 10.50
CA ILE A 95 5.51 8.12 11.15
C ILE A 95 6.07 8.05 12.56
N LYS A 96 5.62 7.10 13.39
CA LYS A 96 6.11 6.96 14.77
C LYS A 96 7.64 6.82 14.83
N ALA A 97 8.23 6.07 13.91
CA ALA A 97 9.69 5.88 13.85
C ALA A 97 10.45 7.14 13.41
N HIS A 98 9.81 8.06 12.66
CA HIS A 98 10.45 9.26 12.09
C HIS A 98 10.03 10.57 12.78
N THR A 99 9.14 10.50 13.76
CA THR A 99 8.65 11.65 14.53
C THR A 99 8.99 11.54 16.03
N SER A 100 9.85 10.59 16.45
CA SER A 100 10.27 10.46 17.85
C SER A 100 11.32 11.52 18.23
N PHE A 101 11.08 12.18 19.36
CA PHE A 101 11.85 13.27 19.99
C PHE A 101 13.18 12.82 20.59
#